data_AF-A0A2A4NK16-F1
#
_entry.id   AF-A0A2A4NK16-F1
#
_cell.length_a   1.000
_cell.length_b   1.000
_cell.length_c   1.000
_cell.angle_alpha   90.00
_cell.angle_beta   90.00
_cell.angle_gamma   90.00
#
_symmetry.space_group_name_H-M   'P 1'
#
loop_
_entity.id
_entity.type
_entity.pdbx_description
1 polymer ?
#
loop_
_entity_poly.entity_id
_entity_poly.type
_entity_poly.pdbx_seq_one_letter_code
_entity_poly.pdbx_strand_id
1 'polypeptide(L)'
;MIIHIVITPDDNVIDSTFVLLNSLRKTNPDSKFKIHLIHCDLNNKNLARILAFAKKLKLNIRDYFIAPERLNDIRGKMNSDKVTRITASTLIRCVITETLPKSLKRIIY
;
A
#
# COMPACT_ATOMS: atom_id res chain seq x y z
N MET A 1 -15.53 12.10 10.39
CA MET A 1 -15.08 11.80 9.00
C MET A 1 -14.01 10.72 9.06
N ILE A 2 -14.00 9.75 8.13
CA ILE A 2 -12.93 8.73 8.04
C ILE A 2 -11.94 9.18 6.96
N ILE A 3 -10.64 9.18 7.28
CA ILE A 3 -9.56 9.49 6.34
C ILE A 3 -9.05 8.18 5.75
N HIS A 4 -9.13 8.05 4.42
CA HIS A 4 -8.63 6.88 3.70
C HIS A 4 -7.20 7.12 3.24
N ILE A 5 -6.28 6.26 3.66
CA ILE A 5 -4.86 6.32 3.30
C ILE A 5 -4.52 5.07 2.52
N VAL A 6 -3.79 5.19 1.42
CA VAL A 6 -3.28 4.06 0.67
C VAL A 6 -1.76 4.02 0.84
N ILE A 7 -1.21 2.84 1.11
CA ILE A 7 0.23 2.64 1.19
C ILE A 7 0.61 1.44 0.33
N THR A 8 1.79 1.49 -0.29
CA THR A 8 2.29 0.39 -1.14
C THR A 8 3.68 -0.07 -0.70
N PRO A 9 3.80 -0.67 0.50
CA PRO A 9 5.10 -1.11 1.00
C PRO A 9 5.61 -2.32 0.20
N ASP A 10 6.93 -2.40 0.10
CA ASP A 10 7.68 -3.58 -0.32
C ASP A 10 8.68 -3.99 0.76
N ASP A 11 9.35 -5.12 0.56
CA ASP A 11 10.32 -5.66 1.54
C ASP A 11 11.53 -4.75 1.80
N ASN A 12 11.79 -3.74 0.96
CA ASN A 12 12.90 -2.80 1.14
C ASN A 12 12.52 -1.58 2.00
N VAL A 13 11.22 -1.35 2.28
CA VAL A 13 10.73 -0.14 2.98
C VAL A 13 9.91 -0.46 4.24
N ILE A 14 10.14 -1.63 4.85
CA ILE A 14 9.41 -2.09 6.04
C ILE A 14 9.56 -1.12 7.21
N ASP A 15 10.78 -0.70 7.51
CA ASP A 15 11.04 0.17 8.66
C ASP A 15 10.44 1.57 8.44
N SER A 16 10.51 2.10 7.21
CA SER A 16 9.82 3.33 6.84
C SER A 16 8.30 3.22 6.99
N THR A 17 7.73 2.04 6.71
CA THR A 17 6.31 1.76 6.92
C THR A 17 5.93 1.82 8.40
N PHE A 18 6.76 1.27 9.30
CA PHE A 18 6.54 1.40 10.75
C PHE A 18 6.59 2.86 11.21
N VAL A 19 7.58 3.62 10.73
CA VAL A 19 7.69 5.05 11.04
C VAL A 19 6.44 5.80 10.58
N LEU A 20 5.96 5.58 9.36
CA LEU A 20 4.74 6.18 8.82
C LEU A 20 3.53 5.91 9.73
N LEU A 21 3.28 4.65 10.07
CA LEU A 21 2.13 4.26 10.89
C LEU A 21 2.19 4.89 12.29
N ASN A 22 3.36 4.88 12.91
CA ASN A 22 3.56 5.49 14.22
C ASN A 22 3.36 7.00 14.19
N SER A 23 3.96 7.69 13.20
CA SER A 23 3.82 9.14 13.03
C SER A 23 2.36 9.52 12.77
N LEU A 24 1.66 8.79 11.90
CA LEU A 24 0.24 9.01 11.63
C LEU A 24 -0.59 8.98 12.92
N ARG A 25 -0.37 7.96 13.76
CA ARG A 25 -1.12 7.78 15.00
C ARG A 25 -0.74 8.81 16.07
N LYS A 26 0.54 9.16 16.20
CA LYS A 26 1.03 10.13 17.19
C LYS A 26 0.58 11.55 16.88
N THR A 27 0.68 11.96 15.62
CA THR A 27 0.33 13.33 15.19
C THR A 27 -1.18 13.54 15.14
N ASN A 28 -1.97 12.47 14.98
CA ASN A 28 -3.42 12.56 14.83
C ASN A 28 -4.15 11.60 15.78
N PRO A 29 -4.11 11.85 17.10
CA PRO A 29 -4.69 10.93 18.08
C PRO A 29 -6.22 10.79 17.99
N ASP A 30 -6.93 11.79 17.50
CA ASP A 30 -8.40 11.73 17.48
C ASP A 30 -8.98 11.37 16.11
N SER A 31 -8.11 11.30 15.09
CA SER A 31 -8.50 11.00 13.72
C SER A 31 -8.78 9.51 13.52
N LYS A 32 -9.84 9.23 12.77
CA LYS A 32 -10.22 7.88 12.34
C LYS A 32 -9.62 7.61 10.95
N PHE A 33 -8.62 6.73 10.90
CA PHE A 33 -7.97 6.31 9.66
C PHE A 33 -8.48 4.96 9.20
N LYS A 34 -8.59 4.78 7.88
CA LYS A 34 -8.67 3.47 7.23
C LYS A 34 -7.54 3.37 6.21
N ILE A 35 -6.58 2.52 6.52
CA ILE A 35 -5.37 2.32 5.73
C ILE A 35 -5.60 1.14 4.79
N HIS A 36 -5.30 1.33 3.51
CA HIS A 36 -5.36 0.31 2.47
C HIS A 36 -3.94 -0.01 2.06
N LEU A 37 -3.42 -1.15 2.49
CA LEU A 37 -2.08 -1.61 2.16
C LEU A 37 -2.16 -2.44 0.88
N ILE A 38 -1.58 -1.96 -0.20
CA ILE A 38 -1.57 -2.68 -1.48
C ILE A 38 -0.16 -3.17 -1.75
N HIS A 39 0.03 -4.48 -1.95
CA HIS A 39 1.35 -5.06 -2.14
C HIS A 39 1.36 -6.14 -3.23
N CYS A 40 2.56 -6.40 -3.76
CA CYS A 40 2.82 -7.47 -4.72
C CYS A 40 3.87 -8.42 -4.14
N ASP A 41 5.05 -7.90 -3.80
CA ASP A 41 6.20 -8.73 -3.41
C ASP A 41 6.51 -8.70 -1.91
N LEU A 42 5.56 -8.24 -1.09
CA LEU A 42 5.72 -8.19 0.35
C LEU A 42 5.57 -9.59 0.94
N ASN A 43 6.62 -10.11 1.57
CA ASN A 43 6.56 -11.45 2.13
C ASN A 43 5.62 -11.53 3.36
N ASN A 44 5.07 -12.73 3.60
CA ASN A 44 4.07 -12.95 4.65
C ASN A 44 4.56 -12.58 6.06
N LYS A 45 5.86 -12.76 6.34
CA LYS A 45 6.46 -12.42 7.65
C LYS A 45 6.44 -10.91 7.86
N ASN A 46 6.82 -10.13 6.85
CA ASN A 46 6.83 -8.68 6.92
C ASN A 46 5.42 -8.09 6.92
N LEU A 47 4.51 -8.63 6.10
CA LEU A 47 3.09 -8.28 6.15
C LEU A 47 2.52 -8.49 7.56
N ALA A 48 2.75 -9.67 8.15
CA ALA A 48 2.29 -9.97 9.50
C ALA A 48 2.86 -8.99 10.54
N ARG A 49 4.14 -8.60 10.43
CA ARG A 49 4.75 -7.59 11.30
C ARG A 49 4.07 -6.22 11.16
N ILE A 50 3.79 -5.77 9.94
CA ILE A 50 3.08 -4.51 9.67
C ILE A 50 1.67 -4.53 10.27
N LEU A 51 0.90 -5.59 10.01
CA LEU A 51 -0.47 -5.73 10.52
C LEU A 51 -0.49 -5.78 12.05
N ALA A 52 0.44 -6.52 12.67
CA ALA A 52 0.56 -6.60 14.12
C ALA A 52 0.92 -5.22 14.73
N PHE A 53 1.83 -4.48 14.10
CA PHE A 53 2.20 -3.14 14.54
C PHE A 53 1.04 -2.14 14.40
N ALA A 54 0.34 -2.13 13.27
CA ALA A 54 -0.85 -1.31 13.05
C ALA A 54 -1.94 -1.60 14.10
N LYS A 55 -2.16 -2.88 14.44
CA LYS A 55 -3.09 -3.31 15.50
C LYS A 55 -2.70 -2.75 16.86
N LYS A 56 -1.41 -2.77 17.23
CA LYS A 56 -0.90 -2.15 18.48
C LYS A 56 -1.19 -0.65 18.52
N LEU A 57 -1.11 0.02 17.38
CA LEU A 57 -1.43 1.44 17.23
C LEU A 57 -2.94 1.73 17.10
N LYS A 58 -3.81 0.72 17.18
CA LYS A 58 -5.26 0.82 16.96
C LYS A 58 -5.62 1.44 15.59
N LEU A 59 -4.79 1.21 14.57
CA LEU A 59 -5.04 1.63 13.20
C LEU A 59 -5.84 0.54 12.46
N ASN A 60 -6.88 0.95 11.75
CA ASN A 60 -7.64 0.05 10.88
C ASN A 60 -6.91 -0.08 9.53
N ILE A 61 -6.32 -1.24 9.28
CA ILE A 61 -5.61 -1.56 8.05
C ILE A 61 -6.28 -2.73 7.34
N ARG A 62 -6.42 -2.61 6.03
CA ARG A 62 -6.87 -3.67 5.13
C ARG A 62 -5.81 -3.88 4.06
N ASP A 63 -5.35 -5.10 3.92
CA ASP A 63 -4.41 -5.49 2.88
C ASP A 63 -5.13 -5.89 1.59
N TYR A 64 -4.44 -5.66 0.49
CA TYR A 64 -4.83 -6.07 -0.86
C TYR A 64 -3.57 -6.57 -1.55
N PHE A 65 -3.61 -7.85 -1.94
CA PHE A 65 -2.55 -8.46 -2.71
C PHE A 65 -2.85 -8.31 -4.20
N ILE A 66 -1.84 -7.87 -4.96
CA ILE A 66 -1.85 -7.90 -6.43
C ILE A 66 -0.85 -8.95 -6.87
N ALA A 67 -1.32 -9.90 -7.68
CA ALA A 67 -0.47 -10.96 -8.20
C ALA A 67 0.61 -10.38 -9.15
N PRO A 68 1.88 -10.85 -9.07
CA PRO A 68 2.97 -10.37 -9.92
C PRO A 68 2.66 -10.43 -11.43
N GLU A 69 1.91 -11.44 -11.86
CA GLU A 69 1.46 -11.62 -13.25
C GLU A 69 0.67 -10.40 -13.74
N ARG A 70 -0.20 -9.86 -12.89
CA ARG A 70 -0.98 -8.66 -13.22
C ARG A 70 -0.08 -7.44 -13.43
N LEU A 71 0.99 -7.30 -12.64
CA LEU A 71 1.95 -6.21 -12.82
C LEU A 71 2.81 -6.41 -14.07
N ASN A 72 3.17 -7.65 -14.39
CA ASN A 72 3.90 -8.00 -15.60
C ASN A 72 3.09 -7.72 -16.87
N ASP A 73 1.78 -7.99 -16.86
CA ASP A 73 0.87 -7.64 -17.97
C ASP A 73 0.84 -6.14 -18.25
N ILE A 74 0.79 -5.32 -17.18
CA ILE A 74 0.83 -3.86 -17.32
C ILE A 74 2.17 -3.43 -17.87
N ARG A 75 3.27 -3.95 -17.30
CA ARG A 75 4.62 -3.66 -17.75
C ARG A 75 4.81 -4.00 -19.23
N GLY A 76 4.32 -5.16 -19.69
CA GLY A 76 4.41 -5.58 -21.09
C GLY A 76 3.62 -4.68 -22.05
N LYS A 77 2.53 -4.05 -21.58
CA LYS A 77 1.74 -3.06 -22.35
C LYS A 77 2.37 -1.68 -22.38
N MET A 78 3.24 -1.36 -21.41
CA MET A 78 4.04 -0.15 -21.43
C MET A 78 5.17 -0.40 -22.42
N ASN A 79 4.99 -0.01 -23.70
CA ASN A 79 5.97 -0.09 -24.79
C ASN A 79 7.29 0.63 -24.44
N SER A 80 8.09 0.04 -23.56
CA SER A 80 9.23 0.71 -22.98
C SER A 80 10.46 -0.19 -23.00
N ASP A 81 10.97 -0.44 -24.20
CA ASP A 81 12.33 -0.97 -24.40
C ASP A 81 13.41 -0.07 -23.74
N LYS A 82 13.03 1.12 -23.26
CA LYS A 82 13.91 2.14 -22.65
C LYS A 82 13.70 2.39 -21.16
N VAL A 83 12.71 1.78 -20.49
CA VAL A 83 12.45 2.05 -19.05
C VAL A 83 12.85 0.84 -18.22
N THR A 84 14.16 0.64 -18.06
CA THR A 84 14.77 -0.41 -17.25
C THR A 84 14.55 -0.28 -15.73
N ARG A 85 13.68 0.63 -15.26
CA ARG A 85 13.50 0.93 -13.83
C ARG A 85 12.05 1.26 -13.40
N ILE A 86 11.03 0.61 -13.97
CA ILE A 86 9.67 0.73 -13.41
C ILE A 86 9.54 -0.16 -12.17
N THR A 87 9.48 0.45 -11.00
CA THR A 87 9.29 -0.24 -9.72
C THR A 87 7.91 -0.90 -9.64
N ALA A 88 7.78 -1.97 -8.85
CA ALA A 88 6.50 -2.60 -8.57
C ALA A 88 5.49 -1.58 -8.00
N SER A 89 5.94 -0.70 -7.08
CA SER A 89 5.12 0.38 -6.53
C SER A 89 4.56 1.33 -7.59
N THR A 90 5.29 1.60 -8.67
CA THR A 90 4.82 2.42 -9.79
C THR A 90 3.74 1.69 -10.58
N LEU A 91 3.92 0.40 -10.86
CA LEU A 91 2.92 -0.41 -11.56
C LEU A 91 1.63 -0.58 -10.74
N ILE A 92 1.75 -0.72 -9.41
CA ILE A 92 0.59 -0.78 -8.50
C ILE A 92 -0.27 0.48 -8.65
N ARG A 93 0.34 1.67 -8.83
CA ARG A 93 -0.42 2.92 -9.04
C ARG A 93 -1.27 2.89 -10.30
N CYS A 94 -0.89 2.15 -11.34
CA CYS A 94 -1.68 2.00 -12.56
C CYS A 94 -2.98 1.20 -12.33
N VAL A 95 -3.02 0.33 -11.31
CA VAL A 95 -4.17 -0.55 -11.01
C VAL A 95 -4.77 -0.31 -9.62
N ILE A 96 -4.39 0.78 -8.97
CA ILE A 96 -4.89 1.14 -7.63
C ILE A 96 -6.42 1.29 -7.61
N THR A 97 -7.00 1.86 -8.67
CA THR A 97 -8.44 2.08 -8.82
C THR A 97 -9.21 0.80 -9.06
N GLU A 98 -8.57 -0.22 -9.64
CA GLU A 98 -9.16 -1.55 -9.83
C GLU A 98 -9.14 -2.36 -8.52
N THR A 99 -8.15 -2.09 -7.67
CA THR A 99 -7.91 -2.84 -6.42
C THR A 99 -8.76 -2.32 -5.27
N LEU A 100 -8.99 -1.01 -5.22
CA LEU A 100 -9.72 -0.36 -4.13
C LEU A 100 -11.25 -0.47 -4.30
N PRO A 101 -12.02 -0.47 -3.19
CA PRO A 101 -13.48 -0.43 -3.25
C PRO A 101 -14.01 0.75 -4.09
N LYS A 102 -14.90 0.47 -5.04
CA LYS A 102 -15.53 1.48 -5.92
C LYS A 102 -16.29 2.59 -5.18
N SER A 103 -16.68 2.36 -3.93
CA SER A 103 -17.35 3.34 -3.09
C SER A 103 -16.41 4.42 -2.52
N LEU A 104 -15.08 4.25 -2.64
CA LEU A 104 -14.10 5.23 -2.19
C LEU A 104 -14.05 6.42 -3.13
N LYS A 105 -14.34 7.62 -2.60
CA LYS A 105 -14.32 8.87 -3.37
C LYS A 105 -13.00 9.64 -3.28
N ARG A 106 -12.26 9.46 -2.19
CA ARG A 106 -11.02 10.19 -1.91
C ARG A 106 -10.05 9.31 -1.13
N ILE A 107 -8.78 9.37 -1.52
CA ILE A 107 -7.66 8.75 -0.82
C ILE A 107 -6.55 9.78 -0.63
N ILE A 108 -5.73 9.56 0.39
CA ILE A 108 -4.38 10.11 0.50
C ILE A 108 -3.44 8.93 0.18
N TYR A 109 -2.50 9.10 -0.73
CA TYR A 109 -1.51 8.08 -1.06
C TYR A 109 -0.19 8.45 -0.41
#